data_AF-A0A820JND4-F1
#
_entry.id   AF-A0A820JND4-F1
#
_cell.length_a   1.000
_cell.length_b   1.000
_cell.length_c   1.000
_cell.angle_alpha   90.00
_cell.angle_beta   90.00
_cell.angle_gamma   90.00
#
_symmetry.space_group_name_H-M   'P 1'
#
loop_
_entity.id
_entity.type
_entity.pdbx_description
1 polymer ?
#
loop_
_entity_poly.entity_id
_entity_poly.type
_entity_poly.pdbx_seq_one_letter_code
_entity_poly.pdbx_strand_id
1 'polypeptide(L)'
;MAKSTHNHEETSTVSNDSDTRTITNEDEEEKHFRKVISAFLYYKTLARNRVRRAFYSYNRLSDSHKNLVSNYETHLAQLLKCIDR
;
A
#
# COMPACT_ATOMS: atom_id res chain seq x y z
N MET A 1 -25.01 -62.88 -30.15
CA MET A 1 -24.12 -62.19 -29.19
C MET A 1 -23.53 -60.98 -29.88
N ALA A 2 -24.04 -59.79 -29.57
CA ALA A 2 -23.58 -58.53 -30.16
C ALA A 2 -22.29 -58.07 -29.45
N LYS A 3 -21.27 -57.69 -30.22
CA LYS A 3 -20.11 -56.95 -29.71
C LYS A 3 -20.17 -55.55 -30.30
N SER A 4 -20.64 -54.62 -29.47
CA SER A 4 -20.55 -53.18 -29.66
C SER A 4 -19.13 -52.77 -29.27
N THR A 5 -18.34 -52.31 -30.24
CA THR A 5 -17.06 -51.65 -29.96
C THR A 5 -17.24 -50.16 -30.16
N HIS A 6 -17.20 -49.48 -29.01
CA HIS A 6 -17.37 -48.05 -28.80
C HIS A 6 -16.17 -47.28 -29.37
N ASN A 7 -16.45 -46.21 -30.13
CA ASN A 7 -15.49 -45.20 -30.53
C ASN A 7 -15.00 -44.47 -29.27
N HIS A 8 -13.68 -44.30 -29.11
CA HIS A 8 -13.14 -43.30 -28.21
C HIS A 8 -12.35 -42.29 -29.03
N GLU A 9 -12.98 -41.15 -29.26
CA GLU A 9 -12.34 -39.90 -29.67
C GLU A 9 -11.28 -39.55 -28.62
N GLU A 10 -10.00 -39.59 -29.01
CA GLU A 10 -8.93 -38.89 -28.29
C GLU A 10 -9.13 -37.40 -28.54
N THR A 11 -9.96 -36.77 -27.72
CA THR A 11 -9.96 -35.31 -27.60
C THR A 11 -8.65 -34.93 -26.93
N SER A 12 -7.70 -34.48 -27.77
CA SER A 12 -6.48 -33.81 -27.35
C SER A 12 -6.84 -32.66 -26.41
N THR A 13 -6.58 -32.82 -25.12
CA THR A 13 -6.61 -31.73 -24.14
C THR A 13 -5.49 -30.76 -24.48
N VAL A 14 -5.84 -29.72 -25.25
CA VAL A 14 -4.96 -28.56 -25.49
C VAL A 14 -4.73 -27.88 -24.13
N SER A 15 -3.46 -27.82 -23.76
CA SER A 15 -2.97 -27.24 -22.51
C SER A 15 -3.09 -25.71 -22.54
N ASN A 16 -4.07 -25.14 -21.82
CA ASN A 16 -4.27 -23.69 -21.66
C ASN A 16 -3.61 -23.15 -20.37
N ASP A 17 -2.36 -23.51 -20.12
CA ASP A 17 -1.64 -23.12 -18.89
C ASP A 17 -0.92 -21.75 -19.02
N SER A 18 -0.84 -21.19 -20.24
CA SER A 18 -0.21 -19.88 -20.48
C SER A 18 -1.17 -18.71 -20.29
N ASP A 19 -2.45 -18.89 -20.61
CA ASP A 19 -3.47 -17.83 -20.49
C ASP A 19 -3.76 -17.50 -19.03
N THR A 20 -3.91 -18.53 -18.19
CA THR A 20 -4.12 -18.36 -16.74
C THR A 20 -2.96 -17.64 -16.06
N ARG A 21 -1.71 -17.95 -16.43
CA ARG A 21 -0.53 -17.34 -15.82
C ARG A 21 -0.35 -15.86 -16.20
N THR A 22 -0.77 -15.50 -17.41
CA THR A 22 -0.67 -14.13 -17.92
C THR A 22 -1.73 -13.25 -17.26
N ILE A 23 -2.97 -13.74 -17.14
CA ILE A 23 -4.06 -13.07 -16.42
C ILE A 23 -3.68 -12.83 -14.95
N THR A 24 -3.08 -13.81 -14.27
CA THR A 24 -2.65 -13.62 -12.87
C THR A 24 -1.57 -12.56 -12.68
N ASN A 25 -0.67 -12.40 -13.66
CA ASN A 25 0.37 -11.39 -13.58
C ASN A 25 -0.19 -9.98 -13.80
N GLU A 26 -1.14 -9.82 -14.72
CA GLU A 26 -1.83 -8.55 -14.96
C GLU A 26 -2.66 -8.12 -13.74
N ASP A 27 -3.37 -9.06 -13.11
CA ASP A 27 -4.12 -8.81 -11.87
C ASP A 27 -3.21 -8.38 -10.70
N GLU A 28 -2.04 -9.02 -10.58
CA GLU A 28 -1.05 -8.66 -9.57
C GLU A 28 -0.42 -7.28 -9.83
N GLU A 29 -0.15 -6.95 -11.09
CA GLU A 29 0.33 -5.64 -11.52
C GLU A 29 -0.70 -4.55 -11.22
N GLU A 30 -1.98 -4.77 -11.56
CA GLU A 30 -3.06 -3.84 -11.25
C GLU A 30 -3.19 -3.62 -9.74
N LYS A 31 -3.14 -4.69 -8.95
CA LYS A 31 -3.16 -4.61 -7.48
C LYS A 31 -1.97 -3.82 -6.95
N HIS A 32 -0.77 -4.03 -7.50
CA HIS A 32 0.41 -3.28 -7.12
C HIS A 32 0.26 -1.79 -7.46
N PHE A 33 -0.21 -1.48 -8.66
CA PHE A 33 -0.47 -0.12 -9.10
C PHE A 33 -1.44 0.60 -8.15
N ARG A 34 -2.58 -0.03 -7.83
CA ARG A 34 -3.56 0.50 -6.88
C ARG A 34 -2.98 0.69 -5.48
N LYS A 35 -2.10 -0.21 -5.03
CA LYS A 35 -1.39 -0.08 -3.75
C LYS A 35 -0.47 1.12 -3.73
N VAL A 36 0.27 1.37 -4.82
CA VAL A 36 1.15 2.54 -4.96
C VAL A 36 0.31 3.81 -4.92
N ILE A 37 -0.75 3.92 -5.72
CA ILE A 37 -1.68 5.06 -5.71
C ILE A 37 -2.22 5.31 -4.29
N SER A 38 -2.67 4.25 -3.61
CA SER A 38 -3.16 4.34 -2.24
C SER A 38 -2.09 4.87 -1.26
N ALA A 39 -0.82 4.48 -1.44
CA ALA A 39 0.28 4.97 -0.61
C ALA A 39 0.54 6.47 -0.81
N PHE A 40 0.48 6.96 -2.06
CA PHE A 40 0.57 8.39 -2.35
C PHE A 40 -0.58 9.17 -1.70
N LEU A 41 -1.82 8.68 -1.84
CA LEU A 41 -2.99 9.30 -1.21
C LEU A 41 -2.90 9.30 0.33
N TYR A 42 -2.24 8.30 0.91
CA TYR A 42 -2.08 8.17 2.36
C TYR A 42 -0.96 9.07 2.94
N TYR A 43 -0.12 9.69 2.10
CA TYR A 43 1.02 10.50 2.54
C TYR A 43 0.64 11.54 3.59
N LYS A 44 -0.40 12.33 3.32
CA LYS A 44 -0.84 13.43 4.19
C LYS A 44 -1.20 12.93 5.59
N THR A 45 -1.96 11.84 5.66
CA THR A 45 -2.37 11.22 6.93
C THR A 45 -1.17 10.71 7.71
N LEU A 46 -0.27 9.97 7.06
CA LEU A 46 0.94 9.45 7.67
C LEU A 46 1.83 10.57 8.22
N ALA A 47 2.09 11.59 7.40
CA ALA A 47 2.95 12.72 7.76
C ALA A 47 2.36 13.52 8.93
N ARG A 48 1.06 13.86 8.90
CA ARG A 48 0.38 14.55 10.02
C ARG A 48 0.47 13.76 11.32
N ASN A 49 0.29 12.44 11.27
CA ASN A 49 0.37 11.60 12.46
C ASN A 49 1.78 11.58 13.07
N ARG A 50 2.83 11.62 12.25
CA ARG A 50 4.22 11.76 12.74
C ARG A 50 4.42 13.08 13.46
N VAL A 51 3.94 14.19 12.89
CA VAL A 51 4.06 15.51 13.53
C VAL A 51 3.28 15.59 14.83
N ARG A 52 2.06 15.02 14.87
CA ARG A 52 1.27 14.93 16.12
C ARG A 52 1.99 14.16 17.23
N ARG A 53 2.67 13.05 16.89
CA ARG A 53 3.48 12.31 17.87
C ARG A 53 4.65 13.16 18.38
N ALA A 54 5.29 13.93 17.51
CA ALA A 54 6.34 14.87 17.92
C ALA A 54 5.81 15.94 18.89
N PHE A 55 4.65 16.54 18.60
CA PHE A 55 3.97 17.47 19.52
C PHE A 55 3.68 16.82 20.87
N TYR A 56 3.14 15.59 20.86
CA TYR A 56 2.85 14.85 22.09
C TYR A 56 4.11 14.63 22.94
N SER A 57 5.21 14.22 22.31
CA SER A 57 6.49 14.05 23.00
C SER A 57 7.04 15.37 23.55
N TYR A 58 6.97 16.45 22.76
CA TYR A 58 7.42 17.78 23.18
C TYR A 58 6.64 18.30 24.39
N ASN A 59 5.31 18.14 24.39
CA ASN A 59 4.46 18.64 25.46
C ASN A 59 4.73 17.96 26.81
N ARG A 60 5.27 16.73 26.79
CA ARG A 60 5.67 15.98 27.99
C ARG A 60 7.04 16.37 28.55
N LEU A 61 7.81 17.21 27.85
CA LEU A 61 9.06 17.73 28.37
C LEU A 61 8.80 18.77 29.47
N SER A 62 9.73 18.87 30.42
CA SER A 62 9.77 19.97 31.39
C SER A 62 10.11 21.29 30.70
N ASP A 63 9.76 22.41 31.31
CA ASP A 63 10.01 23.74 30.73
C ASP A 63 11.50 24.01 30.54
N SER A 64 12.36 23.51 31.44
CA SER A 64 13.82 23.58 31.28
C SER A 64 14.28 22.93 29.96
N HIS A 65 13.76 21.74 29.64
CA HIS A 65 14.08 21.08 28.38
C HIS A 65 13.42 21.74 27.17
N LYS A 66 12.19 22.26 27.30
CA LYS A 66 11.53 23.03 26.23
C LYS A 66 12.30 24.30 25.89
N ASN A 67 12.90 24.97 26.87
CA ASN A 67 13.70 26.18 26.68
C ASN A 67 14.96 25.93 25.85
N LEU A 68 15.55 24.73 25.93
CA LEU A 68 16.68 24.34 25.06
C LEU A 68 16.27 24.25 23.58
N VAL A 69 14.98 24.08 23.30
CA VAL A 69 14.40 23.91 21.97
C VAL A 69 13.17 24.82 21.80
N SER A 70 13.33 26.09 22.14
CA SER A 70 12.25 27.09 22.22
C SER A 70 11.43 27.27 20.94
N ASN A 71 12.03 27.02 19.77
CA ASN A 71 11.37 27.15 18.47
C ASN A 71 10.75 25.83 17.95
N TYR A 72 10.91 24.72 18.66
CA TYR A 72 10.51 23.40 18.15
C TYR A 72 9.01 23.31 17.86
N GLU A 73 8.18 23.81 18.77
CA GLU A 73 6.73 23.83 18.58
C GLU A 73 6.30 24.60 17.32
N THR A 74 6.90 25.79 17.12
CA THR A 74 6.69 26.62 15.93
C THR A 74 7.10 25.87 14.65
N HIS A 75 8.24 25.18 14.65
CA HIS A 75 8.68 24.39 13.51
C HIS A 75 7.75 23.20 13.23
N LEU A 76 7.22 22.53 14.25
CA LEU A 76 6.23 21.48 14.07
C LEU A 76 4.93 22.04 13.44
N ALA A 77 4.50 23.23 13.84
CA ALA A 77 3.33 23.90 13.26
C ALA A 77 3.55 24.29 11.80
N GLN A 78 4.75 24.78 11.45
CA GLN A 78 5.13 25.04 10.06
C GLN A 78 5.16 23.76 9.23
N LEU A 79 5.69 22.66 9.78
CA LEU A 79 5.72 21.37 9.11
C LEU A 79 4.31 20.86 8.78
N LEU A 80 3.33 21.05 9.68
CA LEU A 80 1.92 20.73 9.38
C LEU A 80 1.39 21.53 8.19
N LYS A 81 1.71 22.82 8.08
CA LYS A 81 1.30 23.66 6.94
C LYS A 81 1.94 23.15 5.64
N CYS A 82 3.21 22.74 5.67
CA CYS A 82 3.89 22.20 4.50
C CYS A 82 3.32 20.85 4.05
N ILE A 83 2.88 20.00 4.97
CA ILE A 83 2.22 18.71 4.65
C ILE A 83 0.84 18.93 4.01
N ASP A 84 0.19 20.05 4.31
CA ASP A 84 -1.15 20.36 3.82
C ASP A 84 -1.17 21.04 2.45
N ARG A 85 -0.02 21.55 1.97
CA ARG A 85 0.18 22.13 0.62
C ARG A 85 0.35 21.05 -0.43
#